data_AF-A0A9P0JL14-F1
#
_entry.id   AF-A0A9P0JL14-F1
#
_cell.length_a   1.000
_cell.length_b   1.000
_cell.length_c   1.000
_cell.angle_alpha   90.00
_cell.angle_beta   90.00
_cell.angle_gamma   90.00
#
_symmetry.space_group_name_H-M   'P 1'
#
loop_
_entity.id
_entity.type
_entity.pdbx_description
1 polymer ?
#
loop_
_entity_poly.entity_id
_entity_poly.type
_entity_poly.pdbx_seq_one_letter_code
_entity_poly.pdbx_strand_id
1 'polypeptide(L)'
;MGNWRSIGCFAHLINLVVQRATEQISDTLVKVKSIVEYFKRSSQGLHKLQESQRQMNLPLLKLKQNVPTRWNWTYEMLDRVVTIKDAVITTIALTRNDLSLQEDWSIIEEVLPLLLPFYEVTTEISAEKNVTLSKVIVMCKMIERILAKSSANHSKVQAVLEVLKKEMNARFQNIENNILFAKCTVLDPRFKKRGFKNADCFEKAVQGLRNKVGSGQIPHTNEANDSFDGNGLRHHQHQQKAYIREEYDEESLKISRPENKKVSGIKELDRYLNEDYLERKSDPLEW
;
A
#
# COMPACT_ATOMS: atom_id res chain seq x y z
N MET A 1 -21.42 25.61 1.44
CA MET A 1 -20.46 24.69 0.76
C MET A 1 -19.89 23.78 1.83
N GLY A 2 -19.99 22.46 1.67
CA GLY A 2 -19.71 21.48 2.74
C GLY A 2 -18.23 21.38 3.10
N ASN A 3 -17.92 21.36 4.40
CA ASN A 3 -16.59 21.11 4.96
C ASN A 3 -16.21 19.62 4.87
N TRP A 4 -16.07 19.10 3.66
CA TRP A 4 -15.62 17.71 3.44
C TRP A 4 -14.11 17.60 3.68
N ARG A 5 -13.70 16.65 4.52
CA ARG A 5 -12.28 16.34 4.71
C ARG A 5 -11.77 15.58 3.50
N SER A 6 -10.81 16.15 2.77
CA SER A 6 -10.15 15.49 1.64
C SER A 6 -8.82 14.88 2.10
N ILE A 7 -8.55 13.65 1.68
CA ILE A 7 -7.28 12.93 1.91
C ILE A 7 -6.62 12.75 0.55
N GLY A 8 -5.37 13.21 0.42
CA GLY A 8 -4.60 12.99 -0.80
C GLY A 8 -4.38 11.50 -1.05
N CYS A 9 -4.54 11.06 -2.30
CA CYS A 9 -4.30 9.67 -2.67
C CYS A 9 -2.82 9.32 -2.51
N PHE A 10 -2.51 8.36 -1.63
CA PHE A 10 -1.14 7.93 -1.37
C PHE A 10 -0.43 7.41 -2.63
N ALA A 11 -1.12 6.59 -3.44
CA ALA A 11 -0.59 6.10 -4.71
C ALA A 11 -0.25 7.22 -5.69
N HIS A 12 -1.07 8.28 -5.71
CA HIS A 12 -0.80 9.46 -6.52
C HIS A 12 0.45 10.22 -6.03
N LEU A 13 0.60 10.39 -4.71
CA LEU A 13 1.80 11.02 -4.15
C LEU A 13 3.07 10.22 -4.44
N ILE A 14 3.03 8.90 -4.32
CA ILE A 14 4.15 8.01 -4.69
C ILE A 14 4.46 8.13 -6.19
N ASN A 15 3.44 8.18 -7.05
CA ASN A 15 3.65 8.41 -8.48
C ASN A 15 4.41 9.72 -8.75
N LEU A 16 4.06 10.82 -8.05
CA LEU A 16 4.76 12.09 -8.19
C LEU A 16 6.23 12.03 -7.72
N VAL A 17 6.51 11.29 -6.65
CA VAL A 17 7.88 11.05 -6.16
C VAL A 17 8.70 10.37 -7.24
N VAL A 18 8.20 9.25 -7.77
CA VAL A 18 8.94 8.44 -8.74
C VAL A 18 9.10 9.18 -10.06
N GLN A 19 8.07 9.86 -10.55
CA GLN A 19 8.15 10.62 -11.80
C GLN A 19 9.28 11.65 -11.76
N ARG A 20 9.33 12.49 -10.70
CA ARG A 20 10.41 13.48 -10.51
C ARG A 20 11.80 12.83 -10.45
N ALA A 21 11.92 11.68 -9.81
CA ALA A 21 13.18 10.97 -9.74
C ALA A 21 13.60 10.39 -11.10
N THR A 22 12.65 9.84 -11.87
CA THR A 22 12.94 9.25 -13.19
C THR A 22 13.27 10.28 -14.28
N GLU A 23 12.99 11.57 -14.07
CA GLU A 23 13.43 12.64 -14.98
C GLU A 23 14.97 12.67 -15.13
N GLN A 24 15.70 12.25 -14.09
CA GLN A 24 17.17 12.20 -14.09
C GLN A 24 17.75 11.17 -15.07
N ILE A 25 16.93 10.22 -15.53
CA ILE A 25 17.28 9.19 -16.52
C ILE A 25 16.33 9.21 -17.73
N SER A 26 15.72 10.37 -18.00
CA SER A 26 14.73 10.53 -19.06
C SER A 26 15.27 10.15 -20.44
N ASP A 27 16.54 10.43 -20.72
CA ASP A 27 17.20 10.06 -21.97
C ASP A 27 17.34 8.53 -22.12
N THR A 28 17.76 7.83 -21.06
CA THR A 28 17.77 6.36 -21.01
C THR A 28 16.37 5.78 -21.23
N LEU A 29 15.34 6.36 -20.59
CA LEU A 29 13.95 5.94 -20.77
C LEU A 29 13.46 6.11 -22.21
N VAL A 30 13.86 7.19 -22.90
CA VAL A 30 13.51 7.41 -24.31
C VAL A 30 14.16 6.34 -25.19
N LYS A 31 15.44 6.02 -24.99
CA LYS A 31 16.12 4.97 -25.76
C LYS A 31 15.46 3.60 -25.57
N VAL A 32 15.14 3.23 -24.32
CA VAL A 32 14.43 1.97 -24.03
C VAL A 32 13.07 1.94 -24.74
N LYS A 33 12.31 3.05 -24.73
CA LYS A 33 11.03 3.14 -25.45
C LYS A 33 11.21 2.92 -26.95
N SER A 34 12.25 3.49 -27.56
CA SER A 34 12.54 3.30 -28.99
C SER A 34 12.81 1.83 -29.34
N ILE A 35 13.54 1.11 -28.48
CA ILE A 35 13.74 -0.35 -28.65
C ILE A 35 12.40 -1.10 -28.58
N VAL A 36 11.61 -0.82 -27.54
CA VAL A 36 10.31 -1.48 -27.34
C VAL A 36 9.38 -1.21 -28.53
N GLU A 37 9.36 0.01 -29.05
CA GLU A 37 8.57 0.42 -30.20
C GLU A 37 9.03 -0.29 -31.48
N TYR A 38 10.35 -0.41 -31.70
CA TYR A 38 10.89 -1.17 -32.82
C TYR A 38 10.41 -2.63 -32.81
N PHE A 39 10.55 -3.33 -31.68
CA PHE A 39 10.11 -4.73 -31.58
C PHE A 39 8.60 -4.92 -31.65
N LYS A 40 7.81 -3.89 -31.31
CA LYS A 40 6.36 -3.93 -31.51
C LYS A 40 5.94 -3.72 -32.95
N ARG A 41 6.60 -2.83 -33.68
CA ARG A 41 6.25 -2.46 -35.06
C ARG A 41 6.84 -3.40 -36.10
N SER A 42 8.02 -3.94 -35.86
CA SER A 42 8.72 -4.82 -36.80
C SER A 42 8.41 -6.28 -36.51
N SER A 43 7.61 -6.92 -37.36
CA SER A 43 7.37 -8.37 -37.32
C SER A 43 8.68 -9.16 -37.45
N GLN A 44 9.58 -8.71 -38.35
CA GLN A 44 10.90 -9.31 -38.52
C GLN A 44 11.79 -9.12 -37.29
N GLY A 45 11.80 -7.92 -36.70
CA GLY A 45 12.54 -7.66 -35.46
C GLY A 45 12.04 -8.52 -34.30
N LEU A 46 10.72 -8.67 -34.15
CA LEU A 46 10.11 -9.53 -33.14
C LEU A 46 10.46 -11.00 -33.35
N HIS A 47 10.41 -11.49 -34.60
CA HIS A 47 10.79 -12.86 -34.93
C HIS A 47 12.25 -13.13 -34.57
N LYS A 48 13.16 -12.22 -34.93
CA LYS A 48 14.58 -12.32 -34.57
C LYS A 48 14.80 -12.28 -33.06
N LEU A 49 14.04 -11.47 -32.32
CA LEU A 49 14.10 -11.45 -30.85
C LEU A 49 13.70 -12.80 -30.26
N GLN A 50 12.62 -13.40 -30.75
CA GLN A 50 12.16 -14.73 -30.32
C GLN A 50 13.17 -15.82 -30.67
N GLU A 51 13.82 -15.72 -31.83
CA GLU A 51 14.89 -16.63 -32.23
C GLU A 51 16.09 -16.52 -31.29
N SER A 52 16.57 -15.31 -31.00
CA SER A 52 17.63 -15.05 -30.02
C SER A 52 17.25 -15.60 -28.63
N GLN A 53 16.01 -15.40 -28.18
CA GLN A 53 15.53 -15.95 -26.91
C GLN A 53 15.59 -17.49 -26.89
N ARG A 54 15.18 -18.17 -27.98
CA ARG A 54 15.27 -19.64 -28.09
C ARG A 54 16.71 -20.12 -28.07
N GLN A 55 17.59 -19.49 -28.84
CA GLN A 55 19.01 -19.86 -28.92
C GLN A 55 19.71 -19.74 -27.56
N MET A 56 19.29 -18.78 -26.73
CA MET A 56 19.85 -18.53 -25.39
C MET A 56 19.10 -19.26 -24.26
N ASN A 57 18.10 -20.10 -24.57
CA ASN A 57 17.22 -20.74 -23.58
C ASN A 57 16.53 -19.74 -22.63
N LEU A 58 16.22 -18.53 -23.11
CA LEU A 58 15.47 -17.52 -22.38
C LEU A 58 13.95 -17.69 -22.60
N PRO A 59 13.11 -17.27 -21.64
CA PRO A 59 11.67 -17.30 -21.83
C PRO A 59 11.24 -16.41 -23.00
N LEU A 60 10.28 -16.89 -23.79
CA LEU A 60 9.70 -16.19 -24.95
C LEU A 60 8.79 -15.04 -24.50
N LEU A 61 9.40 -13.96 -24.06
CA LEU A 61 8.71 -12.78 -23.55
C LEU A 61 8.68 -11.67 -24.58
N LYS A 62 7.49 -11.09 -24.77
CA LYS A 62 7.34 -9.81 -25.47
C LYS A 62 7.76 -8.66 -24.57
N LEU A 63 8.31 -7.60 -25.16
CA LEU A 63 8.57 -6.35 -24.45
C LEU A 63 7.27 -5.64 -24.07
N LYS A 64 7.24 -5.03 -22.88
CA LYS A 64 6.10 -4.28 -22.36
C LYS A 64 6.22 -2.82 -22.77
N GLN A 65 5.14 -2.23 -23.29
CA GLN A 65 5.13 -0.82 -23.66
C GLN A 65 4.71 0.03 -22.48
N ASN A 66 5.35 1.18 -22.35
CA ASN A 66 4.95 2.21 -21.39
C ASN A 66 3.55 2.75 -21.73
N VAL A 67 2.61 2.68 -20.79
CA VAL A 67 1.35 3.41 -20.87
C VAL A 67 1.52 4.68 -20.01
N PRO A 68 1.42 5.90 -20.59
CA PRO A 68 1.84 7.15 -19.94
C PRO A 68 1.17 7.46 -18.59
N THR A 69 0.05 6.82 -18.27
CA THR A 69 -0.82 7.19 -17.16
C THR A 69 -0.37 6.65 -15.81
N ARG A 70 0.52 5.64 -15.74
CA ARG A 70 1.01 5.09 -14.45
C ARG A 70 2.48 4.72 -14.52
N TRP A 71 3.26 5.23 -13.57
CA TRP A 71 4.70 4.97 -13.48
C TRP A 71 5.03 3.46 -13.34
N ASN A 72 4.12 2.64 -12.81
CA ASN A 72 4.27 1.17 -12.75
C ASN A 72 4.64 0.56 -14.12
N TRP A 73 4.10 1.09 -15.22
CA TRP A 73 4.44 0.61 -16.57
C TRP A 73 5.90 0.92 -16.95
N THR A 74 6.45 2.01 -16.44
CA THR A 74 7.88 2.33 -16.64
C THR A 74 8.74 1.31 -15.92
N TYR A 75 8.42 0.97 -14.67
CA TYR A 75 9.14 -0.08 -13.93
C TYR A 75 9.06 -1.43 -14.67
N GLU A 76 7.86 -1.87 -15.05
CA GLU A 76 7.67 -3.14 -15.74
C GLU A 76 8.33 -3.20 -17.12
N MET A 77 8.43 -2.06 -17.82
CA MET A 77 9.14 -1.97 -19.09
C MET A 77 10.64 -2.18 -18.88
N LEU A 78 11.24 -1.48 -17.92
CA LEU A 78 12.67 -1.61 -17.60
C LEU A 78 13.00 -3.03 -17.12
N ASP A 79 12.22 -3.55 -16.17
CA ASP A 79 12.37 -4.90 -15.63
C ASP A 79 12.29 -5.96 -16.74
N ARG A 80 11.31 -5.82 -17.65
CA ARG A 80 11.17 -6.73 -18.79
C ARG A 80 12.36 -6.66 -19.74
N VAL A 81 12.86 -5.47 -20.04
CA VAL A 81 14.00 -5.29 -20.95
C VAL A 81 15.27 -5.91 -20.37
N VAL A 82 15.49 -5.77 -19.06
CA VAL A 82 16.61 -6.43 -18.35
C VAL A 82 16.44 -7.94 -18.29
N THR A 83 15.21 -8.45 -18.06
CA THR A 83 14.93 -9.90 -18.01
C THR A 83 15.36 -10.64 -19.28
N ILE A 84 15.33 -9.97 -20.44
CA ILE A 84 15.73 -10.55 -21.74
C ILE A 84 16.90 -9.78 -22.36
N LYS A 85 17.76 -9.19 -21.54
CA LYS A 85 18.86 -8.30 -21.92
C LYS A 85 19.71 -8.86 -23.06
N ASP A 86 20.22 -10.08 -22.91
CA ASP A 86 21.14 -10.67 -23.88
C ASP A 86 20.49 -10.85 -25.26
N ALA A 87 19.24 -11.33 -25.28
CA ALA A 87 18.48 -11.46 -26.53
C ALA A 87 18.21 -10.09 -27.17
N VAL A 88 17.93 -9.05 -26.37
CA VAL A 88 17.76 -7.68 -26.87
C VAL A 88 19.08 -7.16 -27.45
N ILE A 89 20.20 -7.29 -26.74
CA ILE A 89 21.53 -6.84 -27.18
C ILE A 89 21.89 -7.50 -28.51
N THR A 90 21.83 -8.83 -28.59
CA THR A 90 22.18 -9.57 -29.81
C THR A 90 21.29 -9.19 -30.98
N THR A 91 19.97 -9.10 -30.75
CA THR A 91 19.05 -8.78 -31.84
C THR A 91 19.25 -7.35 -32.35
N ILE A 92 19.39 -6.38 -31.45
CA ILE A 92 19.62 -4.97 -31.81
C ILE A 92 20.95 -4.79 -32.55
N ALA A 93 22.02 -5.46 -32.12
CA ALA A 93 23.30 -5.44 -32.82
C ALA A 93 23.19 -5.94 -34.28
N LEU A 94 22.33 -6.94 -34.53
CA LEU A 94 22.11 -7.53 -35.85
C LEU A 94 21.11 -6.79 -36.74
N THR A 95 20.22 -5.96 -36.18
CA THR A 95 19.12 -5.36 -36.95
C THR A 95 19.08 -3.83 -36.91
N ARG A 96 19.39 -3.21 -35.78
CA ARG A 96 19.21 -1.78 -35.50
C ARG A 96 20.26 -1.29 -34.51
N ASN A 97 21.54 -1.42 -34.86
CA ASN A 97 22.64 -1.04 -33.97
C ASN A 97 22.59 0.45 -33.55
N ASP A 98 21.90 1.29 -34.33
CA ASP A 98 21.57 2.69 -33.99
C ASP A 98 20.71 2.85 -32.72
N LEU A 99 20.02 1.79 -32.29
CA LEU A 99 19.19 1.77 -31.07
C LEU A 99 19.92 1.18 -29.85
N SER A 100 21.24 0.97 -29.92
CA SER A 100 22.01 0.34 -28.84
C SER A 100 21.91 1.08 -27.49
N LEU A 101 21.88 0.31 -26.38
CA LEU A 101 21.85 0.78 -24.99
C LEU A 101 23.19 0.58 -24.25
N GLN A 102 24.31 0.46 -24.96
CA GLN A 102 25.61 0.06 -24.37
C GLN A 102 25.93 0.74 -23.03
N GLU A 103 25.86 2.06 -22.96
CA GLU A 103 26.16 2.83 -21.75
C GLU A 103 24.99 2.84 -20.74
N ASP A 104 23.77 2.64 -21.23
CA ASP A 104 22.53 2.75 -20.47
C ASP A 104 22.20 1.50 -19.64
N TRP A 105 22.74 0.32 -19.99
CA TRP A 105 22.46 -0.92 -19.26
C TRP A 105 22.80 -0.80 -17.78
N SER A 106 23.95 -0.20 -17.45
CA SER A 106 24.38 0.01 -16.06
C SER A 106 23.38 0.88 -15.27
N ILE A 107 22.84 1.93 -15.92
CA ILE A 107 21.82 2.81 -15.34
C ILE A 107 20.54 2.03 -15.05
N ILE A 108 20.07 1.23 -16.02
CA ILE A 108 18.81 0.49 -15.91
C ILE A 108 18.92 -0.58 -14.81
N GLU A 109 20.01 -1.32 -14.77
CA GLU A 109 20.23 -2.39 -13.80
C GLU A 109 20.38 -1.84 -12.38
N GLU A 110 21.02 -0.67 -12.21
CA GLU A 110 21.21 -0.06 -10.90
C GLU A 110 19.97 0.69 -10.39
N VAL A 111 19.16 1.27 -11.29
CA VAL A 111 17.94 2.00 -10.87
C VAL A 111 16.78 1.09 -10.50
N LEU A 112 16.68 -0.11 -11.09
CA LEU A 112 15.57 -1.04 -10.85
C LEU A 112 15.40 -1.40 -9.36
N PRO A 113 16.45 -1.78 -8.61
CA PRO A 113 16.35 -2.02 -7.17
C PRO A 113 15.90 -0.79 -6.36
N LEU A 114 16.22 0.43 -6.82
CA LEU A 114 15.78 1.66 -6.15
C LEU A 114 14.28 1.94 -6.35
N LEU A 115 13.73 1.56 -7.50
CA LEU A 115 12.32 1.77 -7.85
C LEU A 115 11.41 0.65 -7.35
N LEU A 116 11.93 -0.56 -7.13
CA LEU A 116 11.17 -1.73 -6.70
C LEU A 116 10.30 -1.48 -5.45
N PRO A 117 10.79 -0.87 -4.35
CA PRO A 117 9.98 -0.65 -3.15
C PRO A 117 8.74 0.21 -3.42
N PHE A 118 8.86 1.18 -4.32
CA PHE A 118 7.73 2.03 -4.71
C PHE A 118 6.71 1.22 -5.51
N TYR A 119 7.18 0.28 -6.35
CA TYR A 119 6.34 -0.50 -7.26
C TYR A 119 5.49 -1.48 -6.44
N GLU A 120 6.13 -2.15 -5.48
CA GLU A 120 5.46 -3.02 -4.51
C GLU A 120 4.43 -2.24 -3.70
N VAL A 121 4.80 -1.08 -3.13
CA VAL A 121 3.88 -0.25 -2.35
C VAL A 121 2.70 0.23 -3.19
N THR A 122 2.94 0.73 -4.40
CA THR A 122 1.88 1.23 -5.29
C THR A 122 0.95 0.10 -5.71
N THR A 123 1.47 -1.10 -5.95
CA THR A 123 0.68 -2.28 -6.30
C THR A 123 -0.17 -2.73 -5.11
N GLU A 124 0.40 -2.77 -3.90
CA GLU A 124 -0.31 -3.19 -2.69
C GLU A 124 -1.47 -2.25 -2.33
N ILE A 125 -1.28 -0.93 -2.46
CA ILE A 125 -2.31 0.08 -2.12
C ILE A 125 -3.34 0.28 -3.23
N SER A 126 -3.04 -0.13 -4.47
CA SER A 126 -4.00 -0.08 -5.57
C SER A 126 -4.95 -1.29 -5.58
N ALA A 127 -4.73 -2.28 -4.72
CA ALA A 127 -5.60 -3.44 -4.60
C ALA A 127 -6.88 -3.10 -3.82
N GLU A 128 -8.04 -3.40 -4.40
CA GLU A 128 -9.37 -2.98 -3.91
C GLU A 128 -9.77 -3.54 -2.54
N LYS A 129 -9.17 -4.65 -2.11
CA LYS A 129 -9.57 -5.40 -0.90
C LYS A 129 -8.72 -5.13 0.35
N ASN A 130 -7.80 -4.16 0.33
CA ASN A 130 -6.87 -3.91 1.43
C ASN A 130 -7.26 -2.69 2.28
N VAL A 131 -7.16 -2.80 3.61
CA VAL A 131 -7.10 -1.62 4.49
C VAL A 131 -5.80 -0.87 4.19
N THR A 132 -5.89 0.19 3.38
CA THR A 132 -4.73 0.91 2.85
C THR A 132 -4.21 1.98 3.81
N LEU A 133 -5.11 2.64 4.55
CA LEU A 133 -4.76 3.83 5.34
C LEU A 133 -3.85 3.52 6.53
N SER A 134 -4.03 2.38 7.20
CA SER A 134 -3.18 1.93 8.31
C SER A 134 -1.76 1.55 7.90
N LYS A 135 -1.56 1.23 6.61
CA LYS A 135 -0.25 0.82 6.06
C LYS A 135 0.63 2.01 5.67
N VAL A 136 0.06 3.19 5.44
CA VAL A 136 0.77 4.33 4.84
C VAL A 136 2.00 4.75 5.65
N ILE A 137 1.87 4.95 6.97
CA ILE A 137 2.99 5.33 7.84
C ILE A 137 4.10 4.27 7.76
N VAL A 138 3.72 3.00 7.82
CA VAL A 138 4.65 1.86 7.79
C VAL A 138 5.39 1.78 6.45
N MET A 139 4.67 1.94 5.34
CA MET A 139 5.24 1.93 3.99
C MET A 139 6.22 3.09 3.77
N CYS A 140 5.88 4.31 4.20
CA CYS A 140 6.80 5.46 4.16
C CYS A 140 8.06 5.17 4.97
N LYS A 141 7.90 4.65 6.20
CA LYS A 141 9.01 4.26 7.08
C LYS A 141 9.91 3.21 6.43
N MET A 142 9.35 2.21 5.76
CA MET A 142 10.10 1.16 5.06
C MET A 142 10.87 1.70 3.85
N ILE A 143 10.21 2.48 3.00
CA ILE A 143 10.85 3.11 1.83
C ILE A 143 12.02 3.99 2.28
N GLU A 144 11.83 4.87 3.27
CA GLU A 144 12.90 5.73 3.77
C GLU A 144 14.09 4.93 4.33
N ARG A 145 13.83 3.79 4.99
CA ARG A 145 14.89 2.91 5.49
C ARG A 145 15.66 2.24 4.35
N ILE A 146 14.98 1.85 3.28
CA ILE A 146 15.62 1.26 2.09
C ILE A 146 16.49 2.32 1.42
N LEU A 147 15.93 3.50 1.12
CA LEU A 147 16.68 4.60 0.49
C LEU A 147 17.89 5.06 1.29
N ALA A 148 17.82 5.04 2.63
CA ALA A 148 18.94 5.40 3.49
C ALA A 148 20.10 4.39 3.43
N LYS A 149 19.82 3.13 3.10
CA LYS A 149 20.83 2.07 2.95
C LYS A 149 21.32 1.89 1.52
N SER A 150 20.58 2.41 0.55
CA SER A 150 20.95 2.35 -0.86
C SER A 150 22.13 3.28 -1.17
N SER A 151 22.95 2.84 -2.11
CA SER A 151 24.03 3.60 -2.74
C SER A 151 23.98 3.38 -4.24
N ALA A 152 24.48 4.34 -5.01
CA ALA A 152 24.61 4.19 -6.46
C ALA A 152 26.04 4.56 -6.90
N ASN A 153 26.54 3.83 -7.88
CA ASN A 153 27.83 4.03 -8.53
C ASN A 153 27.69 4.97 -9.72
N HIS A 154 26.63 4.83 -10.51
CA HIS A 154 26.39 5.70 -11.66
C HIS A 154 25.85 7.06 -11.22
N SER A 155 26.46 8.15 -11.69
CA SER A 155 26.12 9.53 -11.29
C SER A 155 24.63 9.89 -11.49
N LYS A 156 24.04 9.51 -12.63
CA LYS A 156 22.59 9.67 -12.87
C LYS A 156 21.74 8.89 -11.87
N VAL A 157 22.12 7.67 -11.50
CA VAL A 157 21.35 6.86 -10.55
C VAL A 157 21.52 7.39 -9.12
N GLN A 158 22.68 7.94 -8.80
CA GLN A 158 22.87 8.71 -7.57
C GLN A 158 21.96 9.94 -7.53
N ALA A 159 21.79 10.66 -8.65
CA ALA A 159 20.83 11.76 -8.74
C ALA A 159 19.38 11.28 -8.54
N VAL A 160 19.00 10.13 -9.13
CA VAL A 160 17.69 9.49 -8.88
C VAL A 160 17.50 9.25 -7.37
N LEU A 161 18.48 8.64 -6.71
CA LEU A 161 18.43 8.33 -5.28
C LEU A 161 18.24 9.59 -4.42
N GLU A 162 18.98 10.65 -4.69
CA GLU A 162 18.86 11.91 -3.95
C GLU A 162 17.50 12.60 -4.18
N VAL A 163 16.97 12.55 -5.41
CA VAL A 163 15.62 13.06 -5.69
C VAL A 163 14.56 12.22 -4.97
N LEU A 164 14.67 10.89 -4.95
CA LEU A 164 13.76 10.01 -4.21
C LEU A 164 13.74 10.36 -2.72
N LYS A 165 14.91 10.51 -2.09
CA LYS A 165 15.02 10.91 -0.67
C LYS A 165 14.37 12.27 -0.42
N LYS A 166 14.69 13.27 -1.26
CA LYS A 166 14.16 14.63 -1.16
C LYS A 166 12.65 14.66 -1.29
N GLU A 167 12.09 14.01 -2.30
CA GLU A 167 10.66 13.99 -2.57
C GLU A 167 9.87 13.20 -1.52
N MET A 168 10.43 12.09 -1.04
CA MET A 168 9.85 11.35 0.09
C MET A 168 9.77 12.23 1.33
N ASN A 169 10.87 12.90 1.69
CA ASN A 169 10.89 13.81 2.83
C ASN A 169 9.88 14.95 2.66
N ALA A 170 9.90 15.65 1.52
CA ALA A 170 9.03 16.79 1.26
C ALA A 170 7.54 16.46 1.43
N ARG A 171 7.12 15.23 1.08
CA ARG A 171 5.72 14.80 1.07
C ARG A 171 5.30 14.08 2.34
N PHE A 172 6.20 13.35 3.00
CA PHE A 172 5.85 12.40 4.05
C PHE A 172 6.55 12.64 5.39
N GLN A 173 7.44 13.63 5.53
CA GLN A 173 8.14 13.92 6.80
C GLN A 173 7.19 14.09 8.01
N ASN A 174 5.99 14.62 7.76
CA ASN A 174 4.98 14.88 8.79
C ASN A 174 3.79 13.90 8.75
N ILE A 175 3.92 12.76 8.07
CA ILE A 175 2.80 11.82 7.90
C ILE A 175 2.29 11.28 9.25
N GLU A 176 3.18 11.10 10.23
CA GLU A 176 2.82 10.66 11.59
C GLU A 176 2.03 11.72 12.38
N ASN A 177 2.18 13.02 12.03
CA ASN A 177 1.43 14.10 12.67
C ASN A 177 -0.03 14.15 12.18
N ASN A 178 -0.35 13.52 11.05
CA ASN A 178 -1.72 13.43 10.60
C ASN A 178 -2.50 12.42 11.44
N ILE A 179 -3.35 12.95 12.31
CA ILE A 179 -4.08 12.18 13.31
C ILE A 179 -4.93 11.04 12.72
N LEU A 180 -5.38 11.16 11.47
CA LEU A 180 -6.17 10.10 10.84
C LEU A 180 -5.28 8.90 10.50
N PHE A 181 -4.18 9.11 9.77
CA PHE A 181 -3.22 8.04 9.46
C PHE A 181 -2.66 7.43 10.74
N ALA A 182 -2.33 8.26 11.73
CA ALA A 182 -1.81 7.80 13.01
C ALA A 182 -2.83 6.90 13.74
N LYS A 183 -4.09 7.33 13.87
CA LYS A 183 -5.14 6.50 14.50
C LYS A 183 -5.38 5.20 13.76
N CYS A 184 -5.45 5.22 12.43
CA CYS A 184 -5.62 4.00 11.64
C CYS A 184 -4.43 3.05 11.80
N THR A 185 -3.21 3.56 11.91
CA THR A 185 -2.01 2.75 12.15
C THR A 185 -2.01 2.15 13.56
N VAL A 186 -2.45 2.90 14.57
CA VAL A 186 -2.61 2.39 15.95
C VAL A 186 -3.64 1.27 16.01
N LEU A 187 -4.78 1.43 15.33
CA LEU A 187 -5.88 0.46 15.29
C LEU A 187 -5.62 -0.73 14.36
N ASP A 188 -4.46 -0.81 13.70
CA ASP A 188 -4.07 -1.99 12.95
C ASP A 188 -3.22 -2.92 13.84
N PRO A 189 -3.72 -4.12 14.17
CA PRO A 189 -3.06 -5.04 15.09
C PRO A 189 -1.68 -5.50 14.61
N ARG A 190 -1.40 -5.39 13.30
CA ARG A 190 -0.09 -5.75 12.73
C ARG A 190 0.97 -4.70 13.02
N PHE A 191 0.58 -3.46 13.31
CA PHE A 191 1.51 -2.32 13.39
C PHE A 191 1.55 -1.67 14.77
N LYS A 192 0.41 -1.25 15.33
CA LYS A 192 0.30 -0.51 16.61
C LYS A 192 1.46 0.50 16.77
N LYS A 193 2.21 0.40 17.87
CA LYS A 193 3.41 1.21 18.16
C LYS A 193 4.58 1.01 17.18
N ARG A 194 4.76 -0.21 16.61
CA ARG A 194 5.87 -0.53 15.68
C ARG A 194 5.79 0.27 14.37
N GLY A 195 4.59 0.76 14.01
CA GLY A 195 4.39 1.57 12.82
C GLY A 195 5.12 2.93 12.88
N PHE A 196 5.33 3.48 14.07
CA PHE A 196 5.82 4.86 14.25
C PHE A 196 7.35 4.94 14.36
N LYS A 197 7.90 6.09 13.99
CA LYS A 197 9.26 6.52 14.31
C LYS A 197 9.24 7.45 15.52
N ASN A 198 8.25 8.34 15.59
CA ASN A 198 8.11 9.30 16.67
C ASN A 198 7.13 8.77 17.74
N ALA A 199 7.65 8.49 18.93
CA ALA A 199 6.85 8.03 20.06
C ALA A 199 5.75 9.04 20.45
N ASP A 200 6.01 10.35 20.35
CA ASP A 200 5.02 11.37 20.69
C ASP A 200 3.82 11.35 19.73
N CYS A 201 4.05 11.02 18.46
CA CYS A 201 2.96 10.89 17.48
C CYS A 201 2.05 9.71 17.80
N PHE A 202 2.66 8.59 18.23
CA PHE A 202 1.92 7.42 18.72
C PHE A 202 1.09 7.78 19.97
N GLU A 203 1.70 8.39 20.98
CA GLU A 203 1.01 8.76 22.23
C GLU A 203 -0.13 9.75 21.98
N LYS A 204 0.09 10.76 21.11
CA LYS A 204 -0.98 11.69 20.69
C LYS A 204 -2.14 10.97 19.99
N ALA A 205 -1.85 9.98 19.16
CA ALA A 205 -2.87 9.19 18.47
C ALA A 205 -3.69 8.35 19.46
N VAL A 206 -3.02 7.66 20.39
CA VAL A 206 -3.64 6.87 21.47
C VAL A 206 -4.50 7.77 22.35
N GLN A 207 -3.99 8.92 22.80
CA GLN A 207 -4.78 9.86 23.59
C GLN A 207 -6.01 10.36 22.82
N GLY A 208 -5.84 10.62 21.53
CA GLY A 208 -6.94 10.99 20.65
C GLY A 208 -7.98 9.87 20.45
N LEU A 209 -7.61 8.59 20.60
CA LEU A 209 -8.54 7.46 20.60
C LEU A 209 -9.24 7.35 21.95
N ARG A 210 -8.51 7.40 23.07
CA ARG A 210 -9.07 7.40 24.42
C ARG A 210 -10.13 8.49 24.60
N ASN A 211 -9.86 9.71 24.11
CA ASN A 211 -10.82 10.81 24.16
C ASN A 211 -12.10 10.50 23.36
N LYS A 212 -11.99 9.84 22.19
CA LYS A 212 -13.15 9.46 21.37
C LYS A 212 -14.00 8.39 22.05
N VAL A 213 -13.37 7.34 22.57
CA VAL A 213 -14.04 6.27 23.30
C VAL A 213 -14.70 6.80 24.59
N GLY A 214 -14.02 7.67 25.33
CA GLY A 214 -14.53 8.31 26.54
C GLY A 214 -15.64 9.34 26.30
N SER A 215 -15.86 9.79 25.06
CA SER A 215 -16.90 10.78 24.74
C SER A 215 -18.24 10.14 24.32
N GLY A 216 -18.33 8.81 24.20
CA GLY A 216 -19.56 8.11 23.82
C GLY A 216 -20.03 8.34 22.38
N GLN A 217 -19.24 9.04 21.56
CA GLN A 217 -19.51 9.23 20.13
C GLN A 217 -19.05 7.99 19.33
N ILE A 218 -19.65 6.84 19.61
CA ILE A 218 -19.67 5.74 18.65
C ILE A 218 -20.91 6.01 17.79
N PRO A 219 -20.77 6.34 16.50
CA PRO A 219 -21.93 6.42 15.63
C PRO A 219 -22.61 5.05 15.68
N HIS A 220 -23.86 4.99 16.11
CA HIS A 220 -24.69 3.82 15.87
C HIS A 220 -24.79 3.67 14.35
N THR A 221 -24.05 2.73 13.78
CA THR A 221 -24.42 2.14 12.49
C THR A 221 -25.72 1.41 12.77
N ASN A 222 -26.85 2.02 12.38
CA ASN A 222 -28.08 1.26 12.21
C ASN A 222 -27.77 0.20 11.16
N GLU A 223 -27.52 -1.03 11.61
CA GLU A 223 -27.66 -2.20 10.75
C GLU A 223 -29.08 -2.12 10.19
N ALA A 224 -29.16 -1.86 8.88
CA ALA A 224 -30.40 -2.04 8.15
C ALA A 224 -30.71 -3.54 8.24
N ASN A 225 -31.64 -3.89 9.14
CA ASN A 225 -32.31 -5.18 9.13
C ASN A 225 -33.06 -5.32 7.79
N ASP A 226 -32.42 -5.88 6.78
CA ASP A 226 -33.11 -6.60 5.71
C ASP A 226 -33.54 -7.96 6.28
N SER A 227 -34.56 -7.94 7.12
CA SER A 227 -35.27 -9.14 7.54
C SER A 227 -36.22 -9.56 6.42
N PHE A 228 -35.84 -10.65 5.76
CA PHE A 228 -36.64 -11.41 4.81
C PHE A 228 -37.86 -11.99 5.53
N ASP A 229 -39.04 -11.71 4.99
CA ASP A 229 -40.34 -12.09 5.52
C ASP A 229 -40.56 -13.60 5.40
N GLY A 230 -41.01 -14.22 6.49
CA GLY A 230 -41.06 -15.68 6.67
C GLY A 230 -42.12 -16.09 7.68
N ASN A 231 -43.35 -16.11 7.20
CA ASN A 231 -44.62 -16.36 7.86
C ASN A 231 -44.69 -17.58 8.83
N GLY A 232 -45.30 -17.35 10.01
CA GLY A 232 -46.34 -18.20 10.62
C GLY A 232 -45.98 -19.54 11.29
N LEU A 233 -46.21 -19.64 12.61
CA LEU A 233 -47.30 -20.44 13.22
C LEU A 233 -47.24 -20.44 14.76
N ARG A 234 -48.40 -20.23 15.37
CA ARG A 234 -48.65 -20.20 16.82
C ARG A 234 -48.61 -21.61 17.42
N HIS A 235 -48.08 -21.74 18.64
CA HIS A 235 -48.61 -22.69 19.62
C HIS A 235 -48.59 -22.10 21.03
N HIS A 236 -49.79 -21.99 21.61
CA HIS A 236 -50.04 -21.67 23.02
C HIS A 236 -49.50 -22.79 23.93
N GLN A 237 -48.77 -22.44 24.99
CA GLN A 237 -48.89 -23.09 26.30
C GLN A 237 -48.19 -22.31 27.43
N HIS A 238 -48.93 -22.11 28.53
CA HIS A 238 -48.51 -21.84 29.92
C HIS A 238 -47.80 -20.52 30.29
N GLN A 239 -48.59 -19.46 30.44
CA GLN A 239 -48.32 -18.31 31.31
C GLN A 239 -48.57 -18.67 32.78
N GLN A 240 -47.53 -19.04 33.54
CA GLN A 240 -47.53 -18.83 35.01
C GLN A 240 -46.14 -18.91 35.67
N LYS A 241 -45.07 -19.27 34.95
CA LYS A 241 -43.69 -19.31 35.48
C LYS A 241 -42.81 -18.10 35.15
N ALA A 242 -43.31 -17.12 34.40
CA ALA A 242 -42.51 -15.99 33.92
C ALA A 242 -42.32 -14.86 34.95
N TYR A 243 -43.26 -14.68 35.88
CA TYR A 243 -43.29 -13.49 36.75
C TYR A 243 -42.07 -13.36 37.66
N ILE A 244 -41.67 -14.43 38.36
CA ILE A 244 -40.50 -14.39 39.26
C ILE A 244 -39.19 -14.23 38.46
N ARG A 245 -39.14 -14.78 37.24
CA ARG A 245 -37.95 -14.71 36.39
C ARG A 245 -37.79 -13.31 35.79
N GLU A 246 -38.89 -12.71 35.35
CA GLU A 246 -38.95 -11.32 34.90
C GLU A 246 -38.62 -10.35 36.03
N GLU A 247 -39.10 -10.60 37.25
CA GLU A 247 -38.82 -9.75 38.42
C GLU A 247 -37.36 -9.89 38.88
N TYR A 248 -36.77 -11.09 38.83
CA TYR A 248 -35.33 -11.32 39.06
C TYR A 248 -34.45 -10.73 37.95
N ASP A 249 -34.88 -10.80 36.69
CA ASP A 249 -34.19 -10.18 35.56
C ASP A 249 -34.26 -8.64 35.69
N GLU A 250 -35.38 -8.07 36.14
CA GLU A 250 -35.50 -6.65 36.47
C GLU A 250 -34.65 -6.22 37.67
N GLU A 251 -34.59 -7.02 38.75
CA GLU A 251 -33.72 -6.75 39.91
C GLU A 251 -32.24 -6.90 39.56
N SER A 252 -31.86 -7.90 38.78
CA SER A 252 -30.48 -8.11 38.36
C SER A 252 -29.99 -7.02 37.40
N LEU A 253 -30.87 -6.47 36.56
CA LEU A 253 -30.61 -5.26 35.77
C LEU A 253 -30.43 -4.01 36.66
N LYS A 254 -31.08 -3.93 37.82
CA LYS A 254 -30.90 -2.85 38.82
C LYS A 254 -29.62 -3.01 39.64
N ILE A 255 -29.14 -4.24 39.85
CA ILE A 255 -27.93 -4.57 40.64
C ILE A 255 -26.65 -4.55 39.80
N SER A 256 -26.76 -4.61 38.47
CA SER A 256 -25.60 -4.44 37.59
C SER A 256 -25.04 -3.03 37.76
N ARG A 257 -23.90 -2.92 38.46
CA ARG A 257 -23.11 -1.68 38.56
C ARG A 257 -23.05 -1.10 37.15
N PRO A 258 -23.33 0.20 36.94
CA PRO A 258 -23.07 0.80 35.66
C PRO A 258 -21.55 0.74 35.47
N GLU A 259 -21.06 -0.30 34.80
CA GLU A 259 -19.75 -0.22 34.18
C GLU A 259 -19.83 1.00 33.30
N ASN A 260 -19.15 2.06 33.74
CA ASN A 260 -19.12 3.30 33.02
C ASN A 260 -18.56 2.94 31.64
N LYS A 261 -19.42 2.90 30.61
CA LYS A 261 -19.09 2.43 29.25
C LYS A 261 -17.81 3.07 28.72
N LYS A 262 -17.50 4.29 29.20
CA LYS A 262 -16.25 5.02 28.97
C LYS A 262 -15.01 4.33 29.57
N VAL A 263 -15.08 3.93 30.83
CA VAL A 263 -14.02 3.21 31.54
C VAL A 263 -13.82 1.81 30.93
N SER A 264 -14.91 1.13 30.57
CA SER A 264 -14.84 -0.17 29.89
C SER A 264 -14.16 -0.06 28.52
N GLY A 265 -14.55 0.92 27.69
CA GLY A 265 -13.92 1.12 26.38
C GLY A 265 -12.44 1.57 26.44
N ILE A 266 -12.04 2.36 27.44
CA ILE A 266 -10.62 2.72 27.63
C ILE A 266 -9.81 1.48 28.05
N LYS A 267 -10.35 0.65 28.95
CA LYS A 267 -9.71 -0.61 29.35
C LYS A 267 -9.56 -1.57 28.17
N GLU A 268 -10.56 -1.64 27.28
CA GLU A 268 -10.49 -2.48 26.08
C GLU A 268 -9.40 -1.99 25.12
N LEU A 269 -9.31 -0.67 24.89
CA LEU A 269 -8.25 -0.09 24.07
C LEU A 269 -6.86 -0.39 24.66
N ASP A 270 -6.70 -0.28 25.99
CA ASP A 270 -5.44 -0.60 26.65
C ASP A 270 -5.11 -2.10 26.57
N ARG A 271 -6.10 -3.00 26.65
CA ARG A 271 -5.90 -4.44 26.41
C ARG A 271 -5.40 -4.68 24.99
N TYR A 272 -6.12 -4.16 23.99
CA TYR A 272 -5.74 -4.24 22.58
C TYR A 272 -4.30 -3.76 22.32
N LEU A 273 -3.89 -2.64 22.91
CA LEU A 273 -2.55 -2.08 22.72
C LEU A 273 -1.44 -3.00 23.27
N ASN A 274 -1.76 -3.85 24.24
CA ASN A 274 -0.82 -4.79 24.87
C ASN A 274 -0.84 -6.20 24.27
N GLU A 275 -1.84 -6.53 23.44
CA GLU A 275 -1.87 -7.81 22.72
C GLU A 275 -0.72 -7.93 21.73
N ASP A 276 -0.37 -9.18 21.42
CA ASP A 276 0.61 -9.51 20.41
C ASP A 276 0.23 -8.97 19.02
N TYR A 277 1.24 -8.86 18.16
CA TYR A 277 1.06 -8.38 16.81
C TYR A 277 0.59 -9.52 15.91
N LEU A 278 -0.41 -9.25 15.07
CA LEU A 278 -0.77 -10.17 13.99
C LEU A 278 0.31 -10.23 12.91
N GLU A 279 0.33 -11.33 12.17
CA GLU A 279 1.21 -11.46 11.01
C GLU A 279 0.86 -10.44 9.93
N ARG A 280 1.87 -10.03 9.15
CA ARG A 280 1.71 -9.01 8.10
C ARG A 280 0.59 -9.33 7.11
N LYS A 281 0.41 -10.62 6.78
CA LYS A 281 -0.54 -11.09 5.76
C LYS A 281 -1.94 -11.38 6.30
N SER A 282 -2.12 -11.37 7.62
CA SER A 282 -3.43 -11.58 8.24
C SER A 282 -4.40 -10.45 7.88
N ASP A 283 -5.69 -10.76 7.85
CA ASP A 283 -6.75 -9.76 7.74
C ASP A 283 -6.84 -8.99 9.08
N PRO A 284 -6.59 -7.67 9.10
CA PRO A 284 -6.68 -6.89 10.33
C PRO A 284 -8.13 -6.67 10.81
N LEU A 285 -9.15 -7.02 10.00
CA LEU A 285 -10.57 -6.88 10.33
C LEU A 285 -11.18 -8.16 10.94
N GLU A 286 -10.46 -9.28 10.90
CA GLU A 286 -10.83 -10.52 11.59
C GLU A 286 -10.29 -10.57 13.04
N TRP A 287 -9.68 -9.47 13.50
CA TRP A 287 -9.31 -9.23 14.90
C TRP A 287 -10.52 -8.70 15.67
#